data_AF-A0A1M6D7I1-F1
#
_entry.id   AF-A0A1M6D7I1-F1
#
_cell.length_a   1.000
_cell.length_b   1.000
_cell.length_c   1.000
_cell.angle_alpha   90.00
_cell.angle_beta   90.00
_cell.angle_gamma   90.00
#
_symmetry.space_group_name_H-M   'P 1'
#
loop_
_entity.id
_entity.type
_entity.pdbx_description
1 polymer ?
#
loop_
_entity_poly.entity_id
_entity_poly.type
_entity_poly.pdbx_seq_one_letter_code
_entity_poly.pdbx_strand_id
1 'polypeptide(L)'
;MKYKKFAMVVLFLFSLLTFLNLYNLKCQGFQSLEGKFLENYKDVERTLIVEGKSYLNNQDFKDLIKNKMNSEFYGEKSLEENTTSFSYKILNELDDIQVDVYNDEENSFRIIYSTKNKKENLEEVKKNINHLLEEVSYDVRYFKELKGRIDIQGDLEEVLDKELKAVGIKSYTSLKINNGYTGKAELANSTINFAICTYEKNSYMVIGEPLIVSTY
;
A
#
# COMPACT_ATOMS: atom_id res chain seq x y z
N MET A 1 9.96 46.14 32.18
CA MET A 1 10.62 44.85 31.84
C MET A 1 9.77 43.61 32.11
N LYS A 2 8.92 43.56 33.15
CA LYS A 2 8.07 42.39 33.49
C LYS A 2 7.07 41.97 32.39
N TYR A 3 6.41 42.92 31.73
CA TYR A 3 5.39 42.63 30.70
C TYR A 3 5.97 42.04 29.40
N LYS A 4 7.23 42.33 29.06
CA LYS A 4 7.89 41.73 27.89
C LYS A 4 8.11 40.22 28.04
N LYS A 5 8.43 39.75 29.25
CA LYS A 5 8.59 38.31 29.53
C LYS A 5 7.26 37.57 29.48
N PHE A 6 6.19 38.16 30.01
CA PHE A 6 4.84 37.59 29.95
C PHE A 6 4.31 37.50 28.52
N ALA A 7 4.48 38.55 27.71
CA ALA A 7 4.07 38.53 26.30
C ALA A 7 4.81 37.45 25.50
N MET A 8 6.10 37.24 25.78
CA MET A 8 6.92 36.22 25.11
C MET A 8 6.48 34.79 25.44
N VAL A 9 6.10 34.53 26.70
CA VAL A 9 5.55 33.23 27.14
C VAL A 9 4.19 32.96 26.49
N VAL A 10 3.31 33.97 26.41
CA VAL A 10 1.99 33.83 25.76
C VAL A 10 2.13 33.59 24.26
N LEU A 11 3.04 34.29 23.58
CA LEU A 11 3.33 34.07 22.15
C LEU A 11 3.92 32.68 21.89
N PHE A 12 4.81 32.21 22.77
CA PHE A 12 5.34 30.84 22.69
C PHE A 12 4.23 29.79 22.85
N LEU A 13 3.34 29.95 23.84
CA LEU A 13 2.19 29.06 24.04
C LEU A 13 1.23 29.07 22.83
N PHE A 14 0.97 30.24 22.24
CA PHE A 14 0.17 30.34 21.01
C PHE A 14 0.84 29.65 19.82
N SER A 15 2.15 29.78 19.66
CA SER A 15 2.90 29.07 18.61
C SER A 15 2.90 27.56 18.80
N LEU A 16 2.89 27.08 20.05
CA LEU A 16 2.78 25.66 20.37
C LEU A 16 1.39 25.11 20.01
N LEU A 17 0.34 25.87 20.33
CA LEU A 17 -1.05 25.54 20.02
C LEU A 17 -1.33 25.51 18.51
N THR A 18 -0.71 26.40 17.73
CA THR A 18 -0.84 26.36 16.27
C THR A 18 -0.06 25.21 15.66
N PHE A 19 1.13 24.88 16.17
CA PHE A 19 1.89 23.69 15.75
C PHE A 19 1.14 22.39 16.06
N LEU A 20 0.55 22.26 17.26
CA LEU A 20 -0.26 21.11 17.67
C LEU A 20 -1.52 20.97 16.79
N ASN A 21 -2.17 22.07 16.43
CA ASN A 21 -3.31 22.04 15.51
C ASN A 21 -2.92 21.67 14.08
N LEU A 22 -1.78 22.15 13.56
CA LEU A 22 -1.29 21.76 12.23
C LEU A 22 -0.92 20.27 12.18
N TYR A 23 -0.33 19.74 13.25
CA TYR A 23 -0.02 18.32 13.38
C TYR A 23 -1.29 17.47 13.48
N ASN A 24 -2.34 17.97 14.15
CA ASN A 24 -3.64 17.32 14.22
C ASN A 24 -4.45 17.38 12.91
N LEU A 25 -4.14 18.29 11.99
CA LEU A 25 -4.83 18.41 10.70
C LEU A 25 -4.34 17.39 9.66
N LYS A 26 -3.10 16.90 9.79
CA LYS A 26 -2.55 15.86 8.91
C LYS A 26 -2.88 14.47 9.45
N CYS A 27 -3.36 13.59 8.59
CA CYS A 27 -3.50 12.17 8.90
C CYS A 27 -2.10 11.57 9.10
N GLN A 28 -1.94 10.66 10.06
CA GLN A 28 -0.66 9.94 10.25
C GLN A 28 -0.27 9.21 8.94
N GLY A 29 1.02 8.91 8.74
CA GLY A 29 1.51 8.25 7.52
C GLY A 29 0.91 6.85 7.29
N PHE A 30 1.14 6.26 6.11
CA PHE A 30 0.49 5.03 5.66
C PHE A 30 0.54 3.88 6.68
N GLN A 31 1.65 3.69 7.39
CA GLN A 31 1.78 2.66 8.42
C GLN A 31 0.75 2.79 9.57
N SER A 32 0.42 4.02 9.98
CA SER A 32 -0.61 4.22 11.00
C SER A 32 -2.01 3.96 10.44
N LEU A 33 -2.25 4.38 9.19
CA LEU A 33 -3.48 4.10 8.48
C LEU A 33 -3.69 2.58 8.36
N GLU A 34 -2.64 1.83 8.02
CA GLU A 34 -2.65 0.36 7.95
C GLU A 34 -3.05 -0.27 9.29
N GLY A 35 -2.49 0.20 10.40
CA GLY A 35 -2.87 -0.28 11.73
C GLY A 35 -4.37 -0.15 12.01
N LYS A 36 -4.93 1.04 11.75
CA LYS A 36 -6.37 1.27 11.90
C LYS A 36 -7.20 0.45 10.91
N PHE A 37 -6.70 0.24 9.70
CA PHE A 37 -7.37 -0.58 8.70
C PHE A 37 -7.51 -2.03 9.19
N LEU A 38 -6.44 -2.61 9.72
CA LEU A 38 -6.42 -3.97 10.26
C LEU A 38 -7.37 -4.17 11.45
N GLU A 39 -7.61 -3.12 12.23
CA GLU A 39 -8.54 -3.10 13.36
C GLU A 39 -10.01 -3.02 12.92
N ASN A 40 -10.32 -2.25 11.88
CA ASN A 40 -11.70 -1.92 11.50
C ASN A 40 -12.29 -2.86 10.44
N TYR A 41 -11.48 -3.56 9.65
CA TYR A 41 -11.96 -4.37 8.52
C TYR A 41 -11.78 -5.88 8.69
N LYS A 42 -12.67 -6.62 8.00
CA LYS A 42 -12.64 -8.08 7.87
C LYS A 42 -11.92 -8.47 6.59
N ASP A 43 -11.44 -9.71 6.54
CA ASP A 43 -10.83 -10.32 5.35
C ASP A 43 -9.76 -9.42 4.71
N VAL A 44 -8.94 -8.79 5.58
CA VAL A 44 -7.95 -7.80 5.14
C VAL A 44 -6.84 -8.49 4.38
N GLU A 45 -6.61 -8.01 3.16
CA GLU A 45 -5.46 -8.33 2.34
C GLU A 45 -4.59 -7.07 2.24
N ARG A 46 -3.29 -7.25 2.42
CA ARG A 46 -2.31 -6.18 2.31
C ARG A 46 -1.31 -6.57 1.24
N THR A 47 -1.03 -5.65 0.33
CA THR A 47 -0.19 -5.93 -0.83
C THR A 47 0.95 -4.93 -0.91
N LEU A 48 2.16 -5.44 -1.12
CA LEU A 48 3.34 -4.67 -1.50
C LEU A 48 3.66 -5.01 -2.95
N ILE A 49 3.75 -3.99 -3.78
CA ILE A 49 4.13 -4.13 -5.19
C ILE A 49 5.45 -3.39 -5.38
N VAL A 50 6.42 -4.06 -5.99
CA VAL A 50 7.72 -3.50 -6.34
C VAL A 50 7.88 -3.60 -7.84
N GLU A 51 8.09 -2.47 -8.49
CA GLU A 51 8.35 -2.39 -9.93
C GLU A 51 9.74 -1.84 -10.18
N GLY A 52 10.42 -2.33 -11.20
CA GLY A 52 11.75 -1.83 -11.53
C GLY A 52 12.28 -2.43 -12.82
N LYS A 53 13.58 -2.21 -13.05
CA LYS A 53 14.34 -2.71 -14.19
C LYS A 53 15.58 -3.42 -13.69
N SER A 54 16.03 -4.45 -14.41
CA SER A 54 17.27 -5.15 -14.05
C SER A 54 18.45 -4.74 -14.92
N TYR A 55 19.64 -4.66 -14.30
CA TYR A 55 20.90 -4.57 -15.03
C TYR A 55 21.33 -5.90 -15.66
N LEU A 56 20.74 -7.01 -15.20
CA LEU A 56 20.99 -8.34 -15.72
C LEU A 56 20.11 -8.58 -16.95
N ASN A 57 20.57 -9.49 -17.81
CA ASN A 57 19.68 -10.01 -18.85
C ASN A 57 18.55 -10.83 -18.21
N ASN A 58 17.45 -10.99 -18.95
CA ASN A 58 16.26 -11.68 -18.45
C ASN A 58 16.53 -13.09 -17.90
N GLN A 59 17.43 -13.87 -18.51
CA GLN A 59 17.69 -15.23 -18.03
C GLN A 59 18.40 -15.23 -16.67
N ASP A 60 19.47 -14.43 -16.54
CA ASP A 60 20.22 -14.32 -15.29
C ASP A 60 19.36 -13.75 -14.15
N PHE A 61 18.51 -12.77 -14.46
CA PHE A 61 17.58 -12.20 -13.49
C PHE A 61 16.52 -13.22 -13.03
N LYS A 62 15.94 -13.98 -13.97
CA LYS A 62 14.99 -15.07 -13.66
C LYS A 62 15.61 -16.10 -12.73
N ASP A 63 16.82 -16.56 -13.04
CA ASP A 63 17.51 -17.58 -12.25
C ASP A 63 17.87 -17.07 -10.85
N LEU A 64 18.35 -15.83 -10.75
CA LEU A 64 18.64 -15.17 -9.48
C LEU A 64 17.40 -15.06 -8.59
N ILE A 65 16.31 -14.50 -9.13
CA ILE A 65 15.06 -14.28 -8.39
C ILE A 65 14.47 -15.62 -7.97
N LYS A 66 14.41 -16.60 -8.86
CA LYS A 66 13.88 -17.92 -8.54
C LYS A 66 14.65 -18.56 -7.40
N ASN A 67 15.98 -18.51 -7.42
CA ASN A 67 16.81 -19.06 -6.35
C ASN A 67 16.56 -18.34 -5.01
N LYS A 68 16.56 -17.01 -5.03
CA LYS A 68 16.31 -16.16 -3.84
C LYS A 68 14.90 -16.35 -3.27
N MET A 69 13.87 -16.40 -4.10
CA MET A 69 12.50 -16.63 -3.63
C MET A 69 12.36 -18.01 -2.99
N ASN A 70 13.01 -19.03 -3.55
CA ASN A 70 12.98 -20.38 -3.00
C ASN A 70 13.69 -20.51 -1.65
N SER A 71 14.65 -19.63 -1.33
CA SER A 71 15.31 -19.62 -0.02
C SER A 71 14.54 -18.84 1.04
N GLU A 72 13.83 -17.79 0.63
CA GLU A 72 13.14 -16.87 1.55
C GLU A 72 11.67 -17.22 1.79
N PHE A 73 11.00 -17.87 0.83
CA PHE A 73 9.56 -18.13 0.88
C PHE A 73 9.22 -19.62 0.72
N TYR A 74 8.14 -20.04 1.39
CA TYR A 74 7.63 -21.40 1.40
C TYR A 74 6.20 -21.44 0.87
N GLY A 75 5.87 -22.46 0.08
CA GLY A 75 4.54 -22.62 -0.50
C GLY A 75 4.52 -23.54 -1.73
N GLU A 76 3.34 -23.72 -2.28
CA GLU A 76 3.13 -24.31 -3.61
C GLU A 76 3.71 -23.37 -4.67
N LYS A 77 4.41 -23.95 -5.64
CA LYS A 77 5.18 -23.20 -6.63
C LYS A 77 4.57 -23.41 -8.01
N SER A 78 4.32 -22.33 -8.72
CA SER A 78 3.94 -22.37 -10.13
C SER A 78 4.84 -21.46 -10.95
N LEU A 79 4.99 -21.83 -12.21
CA LEU A 79 5.78 -21.10 -13.20
C LEU A 79 4.97 -21.06 -14.48
N GLU A 80 4.78 -19.86 -14.98
CA GLU A 80 4.19 -19.60 -16.29
C GLU A 80 5.19 -18.82 -17.12
N GLU A 81 5.49 -19.31 -18.32
CA GLU A 81 6.42 -18.64 -19.22
C GLU A 81 5.87 -18.64 -20.64
N ASN A 82 5.93 -17.48 -21.27
CA ASN A 82 5.53 -17.28 -22.65
C ASN A 82 6.55 -16.38 -23.35
N THR A 83 6.29 -16.04 -24.61
CA THR A 83 7.20 -15.22 -25.42
C THR A 83 7.41 -13.82 -24.86
N THR A 84 6.46 -13.28 -24.11
CA THR A 84 6.45 -11.90 -23.59
C THR A 84 6.81 -11.78 -22.12
N SER A 85 6.68 -12.84 -21.32
CA SER A 85 6.94 -12.77 -19.89
C SER A 85 7.23 -14.12 -19.26
N PHE A 86 7.85 -14.04 -18.09
CA PHE A 86 8.01 -15.11 -17.13
C PHE A 86 7.29 -14.69 -15.84
N SER A 87 6.48 -15.57 -15.26
CA SER A 87 5.82 -15.36 -13.98
C SER A 87 6.13 -16.54 -13.07
N TYR A 88 6.71 -16.25 -11.90
CA TYR A 88 7.00 -17.23 -10.87
C TYR A 88 6.25 -16.90 -9.61
N LYS A 89 5.46 -17.86 -9.13
CA LYS A 89 4.53 -17.66 -8.04
C LYS A 89 4.75 -18.69 -6.95
N ILE A 90 4.72 -18.24 -5.70
CA ILE A 90 4.74 -19.07 -4.50
C ILE A 90 3.52 -18.72 -3.66
N LEU A 91 2.64 -19.70 -3.49
CA LEU A 91 1.39 -19.57 -2.75
C LEU A 91 1.43 -20.39 -1.46
N ASN A 92 1.07 -19.78 -0.34
CA ASN A 92 0.76 -20.48 0.89
C ASN A 92 -0.67 -20.10 1.35
N GLU A 93 -1.13 -20.62 2.50
CA GLU A 93 -2.51 -20.41 2.97
C GLU A 93 -2.87 -18.93 3.21
N LEU A 94 -1.89 -18.10 3.59
CA LEU A 94 -2.10 -16.72 4.02
C LEU A 94 -1.38 -15.69 3.15
N ASP A 95 -0.35 -16.09 2.41
CA ASP A 95 0.54 -15.24 1.66
C ASP A 95 0.69 -15.74 0.22
N ASP A 96 0.83 -14.78 -0.68
CA ASP A 96 1.07 -14.97 -2.09
C ASP A 96 2.22 -14.07 -2.50
N ILE A 97 3.26 -14.64 -3.11
CA ILE A 97 4.31 -13.88 -3.76
C ILE A 97 4.44 -14.27 -5.22
N GLN A 98 4.38 -13.27 -6.10
CA GLN A 98 4.53 -13.42 -7.53
C GLN A 98 5.63 -12.49 -8.02
N VAL A 99 6.47 -12.99 -8.93
CA VAL A 99 7.42 -12.18 -9.68
C VAL A 99 7.19 -12.37 -11.16
N ASP A 100 6.89 -11.26 -11.82
CA ASP A 100 6.79 -11.14 -13.26
C ASP A 100 8.06 -10.48 -13.79
N VAL A 101 8.70 -11.12 -14.77
CA VAL A 101 9.82 -10.59 -15.55
C VAL A 101 9.35 -10.46 -16.99
N TYR A 102 9.40 -9.26 -17.54
CA TYR A 102 8.92 -8.97 -18.88
C TYR A 102 10.07 -9.09 -19.89
N ASN A 103 9.81 -9.77 -21.01
CA ASN A 103 10.78 -9.90 -22.10
C ASN A 103 10.74 -8.61 -22.96
N ASP A 104 11.07 -7.47 -22.36
CA ASP A 104 11.20 -6.17 -23.03
C ASP A 104 12.67 -5.71 -23.12
N GLU A 105 12.91 -4.59 -23.81
CA GLU A 105 14.25 -4.03 -23.98
C GLU A 105 14.86 -3.52 -22.67
N GLU A 106 14.02 -3.24 -21.66
CA GLU A 106 14.43 -2.64 -20.40
C GLU A 106 14.60 -3.67 -19.27
N ASN A 107 14.38 -4.96 -19.56
CA ASN A 107 14.31 -6.07 -18.59
C ASN A 107 13.47 -5.68 -17.36
N SER A 108 12.25 -5.18 -17.62
CA SER A 108 11.38 -4.73 -16.54
C SER A 108 10.85 -5.90 -15.72
N PHE A 109 10.57 -5.63 -14.44
CA PHE A 109 10.01 -6.63 -13.53
C PHE A 109 8.95 -6.02 -12.60
N ARG A 110 8.10 -6.90 -12.09
CA ARG A 110 7.14 -6.61 -11.02
C ARG A 110 7.17 -7.73 -9.99
N ILE A 111 7.31 -7.39 -8.72
CA ILE A 111 7.17 -8.29 -7.58
C ILE A 111 5.89 -7.90 -6.84
N ILE A 112 4.99 -8.84 -6.62
CA ILE A 112 3.75 -8.65 -5.87
C ILE A 112 3.81 -9.57 -4.66
N TYR A 113 3.74 -9.00 -3.47
CA TYR A 113 3.57 -9.74 -2.22
C TYR A 113 2.23 -9.37 -1.60
N SER A 114 1.30 -10.31 -1.52
CA SER A 114 0.02 -10.17 -0.84
C SER A 114 -0.01 -11.03 0.41
N THR A 115 -0.52 -10.49 1.51
CA THR A 115 -0.70 -11.24 2.77
C THR A 115 -2.04 -10.94 3.43
N LYS A 116 -2.69 -12.00 3.91
CA LYS A 116 -3.85 -11.97 4.82
C LYS A 116 -3.43 -12.22 6.27
N ASN A 117 -2.17 -12.57 6.51
CA ASN A 117 -1.64 -12.77 7.85
C ASN A 117 -1.47 -11.42 8.54
N LYS A 118 -2.35 -11.05 9.48
CA LYS A 118 -2.29 -9.76 10.20
C LYS A 118 -1.00 -9.51 10.99
N LYS A 119 -0.20 -10.55 11.28
CA LYS A 119 1.06 -10.42 12.03
C LYS A 119 2.24 -10.05 11.14
N GLU A 120 2.09 -10.19 9.82
CA GLU A 120 3.16 -9.91 8.88
C GLU A 120 3.53 -8.43 8.86
N ASN A 121 4.83 -8.13 8.80
CA ASN A 121 5.34 -6.78 8.74
C ASN A 121 5.78 -6.42 7.31
N LEU A 122 4.95 -5.65 6.60
CA LEU A 122 5.25 -5.28 5.21
C LEU A 122 6.54 -4.45 5.06
N GLU A 123 6.99 -3.73 6.09
CA GLU A 123 8.29 -3.03 6.02
C GLU A 123 9.46 -4.01 6.07
N GLU A 124 9.32 -5.11 6.80
CA GLU A 124 10.33 -6.17 6.84
C GLU A 124 10.37 -6.93 5.52
N VAL A 125 9.20 -7.28 4.97
CA VAL A 125 9.11 -7.88 3.63
C VAL A 125 9.72 -6.96 2.57
N LYS A 126 9.42 -5.66 2.62
CA LYS A 126 10.03 -4.66 1.74
C LYS A 126 11.56 -4.65 1.87
N LYS A 127 12.09 -4.68 3.10
CA LYS A 127 13.53 -4.73 3.34
C LYS A 127 14.15 -5.99 2.73
N ASN A 128 13.50 -7.14 2.88
CA ASN A 128 13.97 -8.39 2.31
C ASN A 128 14.00 -8.31 0.79
N ILE A 129 12.90 -7.87 0.14
CA ILE A 129 12.85 -7.66 -1.31
C ILE A 129 13.95 -6.69 -1.77
N ASN A 130 14.17 -5.58 -1.04
CA ASN A 130 15.23 -4.62 -1.38
C ASN A 130 16.61 -5.26 -1.35
N HIS A 131 16.87 -6.13 -0.39
CA HIS A 131 18.13 -6.88 -0.34
C HIS A 131 18.24 -7.92 -1.47
N LEU A 132 17.12 -8.47 -1.94
CA LEU A 132 17.13 -9.33 -3.13
C LEU A 132 17.51 -8.55 -4.40
N LEU A 133 17.03 -7.31 -4.49
CA LEU A 133 17.17 -6.41 -5.63
C LEU A 133 18.42 -5.52 -5.59
N GLU A 134 19.15 -5.55 -4.48
CA GLU A 134 20.36 -4.75 -4.27
C GLU A 134 21.40 -5.05 -5.37
N GLU A 135 22.01 -4.01 -5.92
CA GLU A 135 23.05 -4.06 -6.98
C GLU A 135 22.60 -4.58 -8.37
N VAL A 136 21.43 -5.22 -8.48
CA VAL A 136 20.95 -5.84 -9.73
C VAL A 136 19.78 -5.11 -10.38
N SER A 137 19.27 -4.05 -9.74
CA SER A 137 18.10 -3.32 -10.19
C SER A 137 18.25 -1.80 -10.14
N TYR A 138 17.42 -1.11 -10.93
CA TYR A 138 17.31 0.35 -10.98
C TYR A 138 15.89 0.81 -11.23
N ASP A 139 15.66 2.12 -11.07
CA ASP A 139 14.35 2.77 -11.19
C ASP A 139 13.24 2.10 -10.34
N VAL A 140 13.63 1.55 -9.19
CA VAL A 140 12.73 0.77 -8.33
C VAL A 140 11.68 1.67 -7.68
N ARG A 141 10.41 1.29 -7.82
CA ARG A 141 9.24 1.96 -7.25
C ARG A 141 8.47 1.00 -6.37
N TYR A 142 7.81 1.56 -5.36
CA TYR A 142 7.03 0.80 -4.39
C TYR A 142 5.61 1.32 -4.37
N PHE A 143 4.67 0.38 -4.32
CA PHE A 143 3.27 0.64 -4.10
C PHE A 143 2.79 -0.24 -2.96
N LYS A 144 1.89 0.30 -2.14
CA LYS A 144 1.25 -0.44 -1.07
C LYS A 144 -0.24 -0.36 -1.24
N GLU A 145 -0.92 -1.46 -1.00
CA GLU A 145 -2.37 -1.53 -1.02
C GLU A 145 -2.93 -2.23 0.20
N LEU A 146 -4.09 -1.76 0.62
CA LEU A 146 -4.91 -2.37 1.66
C LEU A 146 -6.28 -2.62 1.04
N LYS A 147 -6.76 -3.85 1.16
CA LYS A 147 -8.11 -4.24 0.76
C LYS A 147 -8.79 -4.87 1.96
N GLY A 148 -10.00 -4.42 2.26
CA GLY A 148 -10.78 -4.91 3.38
C GLY A 148 -12.24 -5.02 3.00
N ARG A 149 -12.90 -6.06 3.48
CA ARG A 149 -14.34 -6.22 3.29
C ARG A 149 -15.09 -5.26 4.20
N ILE A 150 -16.09 -4.58 3.63
CA ILE A 150 -17.03 -3.72 4.34
C ILE A 150 -18.45 -4.24 4.18
N ASP A 151 -19.28 -3.94 5.17
CA ASP A 151 -20.71 -4.21 5.12
C ASP A 151 -21.43 -2.88 4.79
N ILE A 152 -21.94 -2.73 3.57
CA ILE A 152 -22.68 -1.53 3.15
C ILE A 152 -24.11 -1.64 3.64
N GLN A 153 -24.48 -0.77 4.58
CA GLN A 153 -25.85 -0.59 5.05
C GLN A 153 -26.20 0.89 4.99
N GLY A 154 -27.28 1.22 4.28
CA GLY A 154 -27.73 2.61 4.14
C GLY A 154 -27.14 3.32 2.93
N ASP A 155 -27.02 4.65 3.05
CA ASP A 155 -26.52 5.50 1.97
C ASP A 155 -25.01 5.33 1.76
N LEU A 156 -24.59 5.18 0.50
CA LEU A 156 -23.22 4.85 0.16
C LEU A 156 -22.25 6.01 0.45
N GLU A 157 -22.70 7.26 0.39
CA GLU A 157 -21.89 8.44 0.69
C GLU A 157 -21.66 8.56 2.21
N GLU A 158 -22.68 8.26 3.02
CA GLU A 158 -22.53 8.16 4.47
C GLU A 158 -21.58 7.03 4.88
N VAL A 159 -21.69 5.87 4.22
CA VAL A 159 -20.76 4.75 4.42
C VAL A 159 -19.34 5.18 4.05
N LEU A 160 -19.14 5.85 2.90
CA LEU A 160 -17.83 6.34 2.49
C LEU A 160 -17.17 7.23 3.55
N ASP A 161 -17.89 8.24 4.02
CA ASP A 161 -17.37 9.16 5.03
C ASP A 161 -17.03 8.44 6.35
N LYS A 162 -17.90 7.52 6.79
CA LYS A 162 -17.68 6.69 7.98
C LYS A 162 -16.42 5.83 7.87
N GLU A 163 -16.28 5.09 6.77
CA GLU A 163 -15.17 4.14 6.57
C GLU A 163 -13.82 4.87 6.42
N LEU A 164 -13.78 6.01 5.72
CA LEU A 164 -12.58 6.86 5.63
C LEU A 164 -12.20 7.45 7.00
N LYS A 165 -13.17 7.93 7.78
CA LYS A 165 -12.92 8.44 9.14
C LYS A 165 -12.43 7.35 10.10
N ALA A 166 -12.92 6.11 9.96
CA ALA A 166 -12.47 4.97 10.77
C ALA A 166 -10.97 4.72 10.65
N VAL A 167 -10.40 4.92 9.47
CA VAL A 167 -8.95 4.82 9.22
C VAL A 167 -8.19 6.13 9.47
N GLY A 168 -8.88 7.16 9.95
CA GLY A 168 -8.31 8.45 10.32
C GLY A 168 -8.14 9.44 9.17
N ILE A 169 -8.76 9.21 8.01
CA ILE A 169 -8.80 10.18 6.90
C ILE A 169 -9.83 11.27 7.24
N LYS A 170 -9.37 12.51 7.31
CA LYS A 170 -10.22 13.66 7.70
C LYS A 170 -10.71 14.51 6.53
N SER A 171 -10.01 14.46 5.40
CA SER A 171 -10.30 15.24 4.20
C SER A 171 -9.96 14.41 2.98
N TYR A 172 -10.86 14.43 2.01
CA TYR A 172 -10.73 13.68 0.78
C TYR A 172 -11.51 14.33 -0.35
N THR A 173 -11.14 14.01 -1.57
CA THR A 173 -11.94 14.26 -2.77
C THR A 173 -12.41 12.93 -3.31
N SER A 174 -13.67 12.85 -3.73
CA SER A 174 -14.24 11.62 -4.29
C SER A 174 -15.00 11.88 -5.58
N LEU A 175 -15.08 10.84 -6.40
CA LEU A 175 -15.81 10.76 -7.64
C LEU A 175 -16.68 9.50 -7.58
N LYS A 176 -17.95 9.66 -7.91
CA LYS A 176 -18.87 8.52 -8.03
C LYS A 176 -18.51 7.70 -9.27
N ILE A 177 -18.51 6.37 -9.11
CA ILE A 177 -18.36 5.39 -10.18
C ILE A 177 -19.56 4.44 -10.17
N ASN A 178 -19.73 3.61 -11.20
CA ASN A 178 -20.94 2.78 -11.37
C ASN A 178 -21.32 1.98 -10.11
N ASN A 179 -20.34 1.35 -9.45
CA ASN A 179 -20.58 0.46 -8.31
C ASN A 179 -19.98 1.00 -7.01
N GLY A 180 -19.76 2.31 -6.88
CA GLY A 180 -18.92 2.80 -5.81
C GLY A 180 -18.53 4.28 -5.85
N TYR A 181 -17.47 4.57 -5.10
CA TYR A 181 -16.75 5.83 -5.11
C TYR A 181 -15.25 5.54 -5.24
N THR A 182 -14.53 6.42 -5.92
CA THR A 182 -13.07 6.46 -5.89
C THR A 182 -12.60 7.87 -5.56
N GLY A 183 -11.39 8.03 -5.07
CA GLY A 183 -10.92 9.34 -4.68
C GLY A 183 -9.50 9.38 -4.20
N LYS A 184 -9.12 10.55 -3.71
CA LYS A 184 -7.79 10.85 -3.19
C LYS A 184 -7.89 11.49 -1.82
N ALA A 185 -6.95 11.16 -0.94
CA ALA A 185 -6.80 11.79 0.36
C ALA A 185 -5.32 12.09 0.64
N GLU A 186 -5.09 13.18 1.37
CA GLU A 186 -3.74 13.57 1.79
C GLU A 186 -3.43 13.01 3.19
N LEU A 187 -2.30 12.31 3.29
CA LEU A 187 -1.66 11.96 4.55
C LEU A 187 -0.57 13.00 4.90
N ALA A 188 0.09 12.84 6.05
CA ALA A 188 1.10 13.80 6.48
C ALA A 188 2.24 14.00 5.47
N ASN A 189 2.65 12.90 4.82
CA ASN A 189 3.87 12.80 4.01
C ASN A 189 3.62 12.24 2.60
N SER A 190 2.38 11.90 2.25
CA SER A 190 2.04 11.23 1.01
C SER A 190 0.58 11.42 0.63
N THR A 191 0.24 11.14 -0.62
CA THR A 191 -1.13 11.08 -1.11
C THR A 191 -1.51 9.63 -1.30
N ILE A 192 -2.73 9.29 -0.91
CA ILE A 192 -3.32 7.97 -1.16
C ILE A 192 -4.47 8.09 -2.15
N ASN A 193 -4.70 7.01 -2.89
CA ASN A 193 -5.94 6.80 -3.63
C ASN A 193 -6.79 5.79 -2.87
N PHE A 194 -8.10 5.93 -2.95
CA PHE A 194 -9.03 4.95 -2.38
C PHE A 194 -10.14 4.60 -3.36
N ALA A 195 -10.77 3.46 -3.12
CA ALA A 195 -12.01 3.07 -3.75
C ALA A 195 -12.89 2.32 -2.73
N ILE A 196 -14.18 2.63 -2.73
CA ILE A 196 -15.21 1.79 -2.13
C ILE A 196 -16.07 1.28 -3.26
N CYS A 197 -16.15 -0.03 -3.40
CA CYS A 197 -16.82 -0.67 -4.54
C CYS A 197 -17.53 -1.95 -4.11
N THR A 198 -18.64 -2.24 -4.79
CA THR A 198 -19.35 -3.51 -4.65
C THR A 198 -19.14 -4.36 -5.88
N TYR A 199 -18.65 -5.58 -5.68
CA TYR A 199 -18.48 -6.59 -6.71
C TYR A 199 -19.20 -7.87 -6.28
N GLU A 200 -20.07 -8.35 -7.17
CA GLU A 200 -20.97 -9.46 -6.91
C GLU A 200 -21.83 -9.25 -5.63
N LYS A 201 -21.46 -9.92 -4.53
CA LYS A 201 -22.17 -9.90 -3.24
C LYS A 201 -21.39 -9.22 -2.12
N ASN A 202 -20.14 -8.82 -2.38
CA ASN A 202 -19.27 -8.26 -1.36
C ASN A 202 -18.90 -6.83 -1.72
N SER A 203 -18.75 -6.03 -0.68
CA SER A 203 -18.30 -4.66 -0.78
C SER A 203 -16.93 -4.54 -0.15
N TYR A 204 -16.07 -3.75 -0.77
CA TYR A 204 -14.68 -3.60 -0.37
C TYR A 204 -14.30 -2.14 -0.27
N MET A 205 -13.45 -1.86 0.71
CA MET A 205 -12.63 -0.66 0.74
C MET A 205 -11.22 -1.03 0.31
N VAL A 206 -10.69 -0.26 -0.64
CA VAL A 206 -9.33 -0.39 -1.15
C VAL A 206 -8.63 0.94 -0.96
N ILE A 207 -7.42 0.94 -0.41
CA ILE A 207 -6.54 2.11 -0.30
C ILE A 207 -5.19 1.75 -0.92
N GLY A 208 -4.63 2.64 -1.73
CA GLY A 208 -3.30 2.50 -2.34
C GLY A 208 -2.41 3.73 -2.14
N GLU A 209 -1.11 3.51 -1.95
CA GLU A 209 -0.05 4.51 -1.88
C GLU A 209 1.06 4.20 -2.90
N PRO A 210 1.43 5.12 -3.80
CA PRO A 210 0.74 6.38 -4.13
C PRO A 210 -0.56 6.17 -4.92
N LEU A 211 -0.81 5.00 -5.49
CA LEU A 211 -1.99 4.68 -6.30
C LEU A 211 -2.45 3.24 -6.10
N ILE A 212 -3.68 2.92 -6.51
CA ILE A 212 -4.19 1.54 -6.57
C ILE A 212 -3.83 0.98 -7.95
N VAL A 213 -2.94 0.00 -7.95
CA VAL A 213 -2.42 -0.75 -9.11
C VAL A 213 -3.30 -1.96 -9.40
N SER A 214 -3.87 -2.59 -8.36
CA SER A 214 -4.71 -3.78 -8.54
C SER A 214 -6.04 -3.44 -9.20
N THR A 215 -6.37 -4.17 -10.27
CA THR A 215 -7.69 -4.14 -10.90
C THR A 215 -8.52 -5.32 -10.41
N TYR A 216 -9.74 -5.07 -9.92
CA TYR A 216 -10.69 -6.08 -9.46
C TYR A 216 -11.94 -6.09 -10.34
#